data_AF-A0A1H6FRT0-F1
#
_entry.id   AF-A0A1H6FRT0-F1
#
_cell.length_a   1.000
_cell.length_b   1.000
_cell.length_c   1.000
_cell.angle_alpha   90.00
_cell.angle_beta   90.00
_cell.angle_gamma   90.00
#
_symmetry.space_group_name_H-M   'P 1'
#
loop_
_entity.id
_entity.type
_entity.pdbx_description
1 polymer ?
#
loop_
_entity_poly.entity_id
_entity_poly.type
_entity_poly.pdbx_seq_one_letter_code
_entity_poly.pdbx_strand_id
1 'polypeptide(L)'
;MAESANLPSSAPSSANPPPPEAVGNGAVTSGRAPAVDRLEERWIDPPGVGSAFGDDPRRAAVEAVEQALGGREVRPRDVVLLFSAGYEEPVEGFQLAQRAAAPARVAACSSDGAFTAGRQVAHGCCAIHLSSAHLRLGLALAELAPDLAGATRRATELARAEAQSAGGEPTHAALVLLSDGLAGDQWEIVRGAYEVTGAAVPIVGGAAGDDLRISRTYQHAGRTTTNGVIALWLGTEEPLAVGVAHGWRPIGAPMLVTRAEGNVILELDGRPARDAQRIATACGTTRLCGFFTYGEFGRITGTTGFHNASVAVLALPAAEPRP
;
A
#
# COMPACT_ATOMS: atom_id res chain seq x y z
N MET A 1 -68.48 -2.52 17.75
CA MET A 1 -69.08 -2.37 16.42
C MET A 1 -68.00 -2.66 15.40
N ALA A 2 -68.18 -3.76 14.68
CA ALA A 2 -67.30 -4.21 13.62
C ALA A 2 -67.69 -3.52 12.32
N GLU A 3 -66.70 -3.14 11.51
CA GLU A 3 -66.89 -2.97 10.07
C GLU A 3 -65.83 -3.78 9.34
N SER A 4 -66.33 -4.80 8.66
CA SER A 4 -65.66 -5.66 7.71
C SER A 4 -65.51 -4.97 6.36
N ALA A 5 -64.34 -5.03 5.74
CA ALA A 5 -64.23 -4.83 4.30
C ALA A 5 -63.23 -5.84 3.71
N ASN A 6 -63.69 -6.48 2.63
CA ASN A 6 -63.17 -7.65 1.97
C ASN A 6 -61.78 -7.50 1.34
N LEU A 7 -60.99 -8.57 1.44
CA LEU A 7 -59.88 -8.90 0.54
C LEU A 7 -60.41 -9.33 -0.84
N PRO A 8 -59.76 -8.94 -1.95
CA PRO A 8 -59.73 -9.74 -3.17
C PRO A 8 -58.43 -10.54 -3.24
N SER A 9 -58.58 -11.85 -3.46
CA SER A 9 -57.51 -12.81 -3.75
C SER A 9 -57.06 -12.71 -5.20
N SER A 10 -55.76 -12.59 -5.46
CA SER A 10 -55.08 -13.19 -6.62
C SER A 10 -53.59 -12.86 -6.57
N ALA A 11 -52.79 -13.83 -6.10
CA ALA A 11 -51.35 -13.80 -6.26
C ALA A 11 -51.00 -14.42 -7.64
N PRO A 12 -50.22 -13.75 -8.50
CA PRO A 12 -49.51 -14.44 -9.55
C PRO A 12 -48.30 -15.15 -8.95
N SER A 13 -48.24 -16.48 -9.11
CA SER A 13 -47.10 -17.32 -8.78
C SER A 13 -45.91 -16.91 -9.65
N SER A 14 -44.89 -16.25 -9.07
CA SER A 14 -43.58 -16.15 -9.69
C SER A 14 -42.68 -17.24 -9.12
N ALA A 15 -42.53 -18.33 -9.87
CA ALA A 15 -41.53 -19.35 -9.58
C ALA A 15 -40.12 -18.72 -9.59
N ASN A 16 -39.31 -19.04 -8.59
CA ASN A 16 -37.88 -18.70 -8.59
C ASN A 16 -37.20 -19.39 -9.79
N PRO A 17 -36.28 -18.70 -10.50
CA PRO A 17 -35.47 -19.35 -11.52
C PRO A 17 -34.56 -20.42 -10.90
N PRO A 18 -34.27 -21.51 -11.62
CA PRO A 18 -33.37 -22.55 -11.13
C PRO A 18 -31.93 -21.99 -11.00
N PRO A 19 -31.11 -22.57 -10.10
CA PRO A 19 -29.71 -22.18 -9.96
C PRO A 19 -28.93 -22.46 -11.25
N PRO A 20 -27.89 -21.68 -11.56
CA PRO A 20 -27.08 -21.89 -12.76
C PRO A 20 -26.38 -23.24 -12.73
N GLU A 21 -26.40 -23.93 -13.88
CA GLU A 21 -25.77 -25.23 -14.07
C GLU A 21 -24.26 -25.16 -13.80
N ALA A 22 -23.75 -26.17 -13.10
CA ALA A 22 -22.32 -26.38 -12.91
C ALA A 22 -21.64 -26.57 -14.27
N VAL A 23 -20.80 -25.62 -14.67
CA VAL A 23 -19.95 -25.75 -15.85
C VAL A 23 -18.98 -26.91 -15.61
N GLY A 24 -19.17 -27.99 -16.36
CA GLY A 24 -18.35 -29.20 -16.29
C GLY A 24 -16.90 -28.93 -16.68
N ASN A 25 -15.99 -29.71 -16.08
CA ASN A 25 -14.57 -29.75 -16.42
C ASN A 25 -14.38 -30.15 -17.89
N GLY A 26 -14.25 -29.15 -18.77
CA GLY A 26 -13.74 -29.31 -20.11
C GLY A 26 -12.22 -29.42 -20.08
N ALA A 27 -11.68 -30.54 -20.54
CA ALA A 27 -10.25 -30.74 -20.72
C ALA A 27 -9.67 -29.66 -21.65
N VAL A 28 -8.76 -28.82 -21.14
CA VAL A 28 -8.03 -27.83 -21.93
C VAL A 28 -6.95 -28.56 -22.73
N THR A 29 -7.14 -28.66 -24.03
CA THR A 29 -6.10 -29.10 -24.98
C THR A 29 -4.97 -28.08 -25.01
N SER A 30 -3.73 -28.56 -24.89
CA SER A 30 -2.49 -27.78 -24.89
C SER A 30 -2.21 -27.14 -26.26
N GLY A 31 -2.84 -26.00 -26.53
CA GLY A 31 -2.41 -25.07 -27.58
C GLY A 31 -1.48 -24.02 -26.98
N ARG A 32 -0.22 -23.98 -27.41
CA ARG A 32 0.76 -22.95 -27.00
C ARG A 32 0.22 -21.58 -27.41
N ALA A 33 -0.12 -20.74 -26.43
CA ALA A 33 -0.69 -19.42 -26.67
C ALA A 33 0.36 -18.48 -27.32
N PRO A 34 0.05 -17.78 -28.42
CA PRO A 34 0.97 -16.90 -29.15
C PRO A 34 1.28 -15.56 -28.44
N ALA A 35 0.99 -15.44 -27.13
CA ALA A 35 1.14 -14.21 -26.36
C ALA A 35 2.42 -14.15 -25.51
N VAL A 36 3.07 -15.29 -25.24
CA VAL A 36 4.27 -15.35 -24.39
C VAL A 36 5.49 -14.72 -25.04
N ASP A 37 5.64 -14.85 -26.37
CA ASP A 37 6.82 -14.36 -27.10
C ASP A 37 6.89 -12.83 -27.21
N ARG A 38 5.77 -12.09 -27.01
CA ARG A 38 5.76 -10.61 -27.01
C ARG A 38 6.05 -9.98 -25.65
N LEU A 39 6.03 -10.77 -24.57
CA LEU A 39 6.32 -10.26 -23.24
C LEU A 39 7.81 -10.05 -23.03
N GLU A 40 8.69 -10.73 -23.79
CA GLU A 40 10.16 -10.69 -23.61
C GLU A 40 10.82 -9.33 -23.91
N GLU A 41 10.18 -8.43 -24.66
CA GLU A 41 10.74 -7.12 -25.05
C GLU A 41 10.36 -5.97 -24.10
N ARG A 42 9.63 -6.24 -23.02
CA ARG A 42 8.83 -5.26 -22.26
C ARG A 42 9.12 -5.22 -20.75
N TRP A 43 10.41 -5.15 -20.36
CA TRP A 43 10.82 -5.47 -18.97
C TRP A 43 11.35 -4.27 -18.19
N ILE A 44 11.02 -4.25 -16.89
CA ILE A 44 11.59 -3.36 -15.88
C ILE A 44 12.73 -4.13 -15.19
N ASP A 45 13.87 -3.48 -14.98
CA ASP A 45 14.97 -4.07 -14.20
C ASP A 45 14.46 -4.56 -12.84
N PRO A 46 14.76 -5.81 -12.43
CA PRO A 46 14.30 -6.31 -11.14
C PRO A 46 14.89 -5.44 -10.03
N PRO A 47 14.06 -4.98 -9.08
CA PRO A 47 14.51 -4.11 -8.01
C PRO A 47 15.57 -4.82 -7.16
N GLY A 48 16.57 -4.05 -6.73
CA GLY A 48 17.51 -4.52 -5.73
C GLY A 48 16.86 -4.54 -4.35
N VAL A 49 17.12 -5.56 -3.54
CA VAL A 49 16.56 -5.67 -2.19
C VAL A 49 17.65 -5.93 -1.17
N GLY A 50 17.54 -5.29 -0.01
CA GLY A 50 18.51 -5.41 1.07
C GLY A 50 17.84 -5.37 2.43
N SER A 51 18.46 -6.01 3.41
CA SER A 51 17.98 -5.99 4.79
C SER A 51 19.09 -6.25 5.79
N ALA A 52 19.11 -5.45 6.83
CA ALA A 52 20.07 -5.57 7.93
C ALA A 52 19.34 -5.63 9.26
N PHE A 53 20.03 -6.16 10.27
CA PHE A 53 19.53 -6.28 11.63
C PHE A 53 20.54 -5.72 12.62
N GLY A 54 20.05 -5.34 13.79
CA GLY A 54 20.88 -4.99 14.94
C GLY A 54 20.38 -3.75 15.66
N ASP A 55 21.11 -3.34 16.69
CA ASP A 55 20.68 -2.25 17.57
C ASP A 55 21.18 -0.87 17.13
N ASP A 56 22.14 -0.81 16.19
CA ASP A 56 22.67 0.45 15.66
C ASP A 56 21.95 0.85 14.37
N PRO A 57 21.05 1.86 14.40
CA PRO A 57 20.30 2.29 13.21
C PRO A 57 21.22 2.77 12.08
N ARG A 58 22.41 3.27 12.42
CA ARG A 58 23.39 3.75 11.44
C ARG A 58 23.90 2.62 10.58
N ARG A 59 24.41 1.59 11.23
CA ARG A 59 24.98 0.41 10.58
C ARG A 59 23.89 -0.34 9.80
N ALA A 60 22.73 -0.56 10.40
CA ALA A 60 21.64 -1.28 9.73
C ALA A 60 21.13 -0.54 8.48
N ALA A 61 21.01 0.79 8.54
CA ALA A 61 20.59 1.56 7.37
C ALA A 61 21.60 1.48 6.22
N VAL A 62 22.90 1.61 6.50
CA VAL A 62 23.96 1.51 5.48
C VAL A 62 24.01 0.11 4.87
N GLU A 63 24.06 -0.94 5.70
CA GLU A 63 24.15 -2.33 5.23
C GLU A 63 22.93 -2.71 4.37
N ALA A 64 21.72 -2.28 4.76
CA ALA A 64 20.51 -2.55 3.98
C ALA A 64 20.57 -1.87 2.61
N VAL A 65 21.02 -0.60 2.54
CA VAL A 65 21.18 0.14 1.28
C VAL A 65 22.26 -0.49 0.41
N GLU A 66 23.43 -0.78 0.95
CA GLU A 66 24.54 -1.40 0.20
C GLU A 66 24.13 -2.77 -0.38
N GLN A 67 23.39 -3.57 0.41
CA GLN A 67 22.85 -4.83 -0.07
C GLN A 67 21.81 -4.64 -1.18
N ALA A 68 20.93 -3.63 -1.06
CA ALA A 68 19.94 -3.32 -2.10
C ALA A 68 20.61 -2.86 -3.40
N LEU A 69 21.69 -2.07 -3.33
CA LEU A 69 22.45 -1.67 -4.50
C LEU A 69 23.21 -2.84 -5.12
N GLY A 70 23.81 -3.72 -4.31
CA GLY A 70 24.39 -4.98 -4.77
C GLY A 70 25.41 -4.87 -5.91
N GLY A 71 26.14 -3.75 -6.01
CA GLY A 71 27.11 -3.46 -7.08
C GLY A 71 26.50 -3.11 -8.44
N ARG A 72 25.18 -2.88 -8.52
CA ARG A 72 24.48 -2.41 -9.73
C ARG A 72 24.98 -1.03 -10.16
N GLU A 73 24.79 -0.71 -11.45
CA GLU A 73 24.96 0.67 -11.92
C GLU A 73 23.92 1.56 -11.24
N VAL A 74 24.37 2.61 -10.57
CA VAL A 74 23.51 3.54 -9.82
C VAL A 74 23.45 4.89 -10.52
N ARG A 75 22.24 5.39 -10.76
CA ARG A 75 22.00 6.66 -11.48
C ARG A 75 21.45 7.75 -10.57
N PRO A 76 21.68 9.04 -10.88
CA PRO A 76 21.18 10.15 -10.05
C PRO A 76 19.66 10.17 -9.84
N ARG A 77 18.88 9.61 -10.76
CA ARG A 77 17.41 9.55 -10.67
C ARG A 77 16.89 8.28 -10.00
N ASP A 78 17.75 7.31 -9.72
CA ASP A 78 17.37 6.12 -8.95
C ASP A 78 16.87 6.51 -7.57
N VAL A 79 16.01 5.67 -7.00
CA VAL A 79 15.47 5.86 -5.66
C VAL A 79 15.66 4.58 -4.86
N VAL A 80 16.18 4.73 -3.65
CA VAL A 80 16.18 3.68 -2.63
C VAL A 80 15.09 3.99 -1.61
N LEU A 81 14.09 3.12 -1.52
CA LEU A 81 13.13 3.09 -0.43
C LEU A 81 13.77 2.42 0.78
N LEU A 82 13.71 3.04 1.97
CA LEU A 82 14.29 2.50 3.20
C LEU A 82 13.28 2.54 4.35
N PHE A 83 13.00 1.38 4.93
CA PHE A 83 12.12 1.22 6.08
C PHE A 83 12.95 0.85 7.30
N SER A 84 12.86 1.66 8.35
CA SER A 84 13.66 1.55 9.58
C SER A 84 12.77 1.14 10.75
N ALA A 85 12.94 -0.08 11.25
CA ALA A 85 12.10 -0.68 12.28
C ALA A 85 12.84 -0.87 13.61
N GLY A 86 12.18 -0.62 14.74
CA GLY A 86 12.76 -0.85 16.06
C GLY A 86 13.63 0.28 16.60
N TYR A 87 13.64 1.46 15.99
CA TYR A 87 14.53 2.56 16.41
C TYR A 87 13.77 3.81 16.83
N GLU A 88 14.09 4.34 18.01
CA GLU A 88 13.51 5.57 18.53
C GLU A 88 13.95 6.81 17.74
N GLU A 89 15.20 6.83 17.26
CA GLU A 89 15.77 7.98 16.54
C GLU A 89 16.59 7.51 15.32
N PRO A 90 15.94 7.31 14.15
CA PRO A 90 16.60 6.77 12.95
C PRO A 90 17.31 7.82 12.08
N VAL A 91 17.29 9.11 12.47
CA VAL A 91 17.72 10.24 11.64
C VAL A 91 19.16 10.10 11.14
N GLU A 92 20.10 9.73 12.01
CA GLU A 92 21.52 9.58 11.62
C GLU A 92 21.69 8.39 10.63
N GLY A 93 20.90 7.33 10.83
CA GLY A 93 20.83 6.20 9.89
C GLY A 93 20.34 6.61 8.51
N PHE A 94 19.29 7.43 8.42
CA PHE A 94 18.82 7.96 7.14
C PHE A 94 19.88 8.81 6.42
N GLN A 95 20.59 9.67 7.15
CA GLN A 95 21.64 10.50 6.58
C GLN A 95 22.83 9.67 6.07
N LEU A 96 23.20 8.62 6.78
CA LEU A 96 24.25 7.69 6.34
C LEU A 96 23.81 6.85 5.14
N ALA A 97 22.57 6.34 5.16
CA ALA A 97 21.97 5.66 4.02
C ALA A 97 21.95 6.53 2.76
N GLN A 98 21.60 7.83 2.88
CA GLN A 98 21.65 8.76 1.75
C GLN A 98 23.07 8.91 1.18
N ARG A 99 24.10 8.93 2.03
CA ARG A 99 25.49 8.96 1.58
C ARG A 99 25.91 7.66 0.89
N ALA A 100 25.53 6.52 1.46
CA ALA A 100 25.83 5.20 0.91
C ALA A 100 25.10 4.94 -0.43
N ALA A 101 23.90 5.50 -0.60
CA ALA A 101 23.10 5.35 -1.81
C ALA A 101 23.62 6.17 -3.00
N ALA A 102 24.47 7.18 -2.77
CA ALA A 102 24.85 8.13 -3.81
C ALA A 102 25.48 7.44 -5.04
N PRO A 103 25.09 7.81 -6.27
CA PRO A 103 24.29 9.00 -6.63
C PRO A 103 22.77 8.83 -6.53
N ALA A 104 22.23 7.66 -6.16
CA ALA A 104 20.79 7.49 -5.98
C ALA A 104 20.26 8.37 -4.84
N ARG A 105 18.96 8.65 -4.90
CA ARG A 105 18.22 9.37 -3.86
C ARG A 105 17.64 8.37 -2.86
N VAL A 106 17.42 8.81 -1.63
CA VAL A 106 16.79 7.99 -0.59
C VAL A 106 15.45 8.58 -0.19
N ALA A 107 14.44 7.72 -0.13
CA ALA A 107 13.14 7.98 0.48
C ALA A 107 12.97 6.99 1.64
N ALA A 108 13.01 7.48 2.87
CA ALA A 108 13.01 6.64 4.05
C ALA A 108 11.92 7.01 5.06
N CYS A 109 11.46 6.04 5.84
CA CYS A 109 10.59 6.31 6.98
C CYS A 109 10.84 5.34 8.15
N SER A 110 10.44 5.75 9.35
CA SER A 110 10.34 4.86 10.50
C SER A 110 9.17 3.88 10.34
N SER A 111 9.20 2.75 11.05
CA SER A 111 8.24 1.66 10.92
C SER A 111 8.16 0.82 12.20
N ASP A 112 7.02 0.14 12.42
CA ASP A 112 6.79 -0.80 13.54
C ASP A 112 7.29 -2.23 13.24
N GLY A 113 7.98 -2.38 12.12
CA GLY A 113 8.43 -3.67 11.61
C GLY A 113 8.54 -3.63 10.09
N ALA A 114 9.58 -4.25 9.56
CA ALA A 114 9.72 -4.46 8.13
C ALA A 114 9.75 -5.96 7.81
N PHE A 115 9.69 -6.31 6.53
CA PHE A 115 9.84 -7.70 6.11
C PHE A 115 10.48 -7.75 4.72
N THR A 116 11.04 -8.91 4.41
CA THR A 116 11.52 -9.28 3.08
C THR A 116 10.77 -10.54 2.63
N ALA A 117 11.02 -11.00 1.41
CA ALA A 117 10.46 -12.26 0.93
C ALA A 117 10.78 -13.48 1.83
N GLY A 118 11.89 -13.44 2.57
CA GLY A 118 12.36 -14.59 3.36
C GLY A 118 12.21 -14.47 4.88
N ARG A 119 11.98 -13.27 5.42
CA ARG A 119 11.99 -13.06 6.88
C ARG A 119 11.34 -11.74 7.30
N GLN A 120 10.86 -11.71 8.53
CA GLN A 120 10.50 -10.48 9.24
C GLN A 120 11.77 -9.76 9.75
N VAL A 121 11.72 -8.43 9.79
CA VAL A 121 12.73 -7.52 10.33
C VAL A 121 12.06 -6.67 11.42
N ALA A 122 12.05 -7.21 12.64
CA ALA A 122 11.47 -6.52 13.80
C ALA A 122 12.35 -5.38 14.32
N HIS A 123 13.68 -5.53 14.24
CA HIS A 123 14.67 -4.52 14.61
C HIS A 123 15.76 -4.49 13.54
N GLY A 124 15.82 -3.41 12.76
CA GLY A 124 16.68 -3.33 11.59
C GLY A 124 16.13 -2.46 10.47
N CYS A 125 16.68 -2.63 9.28
CA CYS A 125 16.28 -1.88 8.10
C CYS A 125 15.99 -2.82 6.92
N CYS A 126 15.01 -2.47 6.10
CA CYS A 126 14.78 -3.06 4.77
C CYS A 126 14.90 -1.97 3.71
N ALA A 127 15.55 -2.28 2.60
CA ALA A 127 15.74 -1.35 1.50
C ALA A 127 15.34 -1.97 0.15
N ILE A 128 14.79 -1.14 -0.73
CA ILE A 128 14.46 -1.50 -2.12
C ILE A 128 15.07 -0.44 -3.03
N HIS A 129 15.95 -0.84 -3.94
CA HIS A 129 16.50 0.01 -5.01
C HIS A 129 15.64 -0.09 -6.26
N LEU A 130 15.23 1.07 -6.77
CA LEU A 130 14.45 1.25 -7.98
C LEU A 130 15.31 1.95 -9.03
N SER A 131 15.61 1.23 -10.11
CA SER A 131 16.38 1.72 -11.25
C SER A 131 15.54 2.65 -12.11
N SER A 132 16.10 3.80 -12.47
CA SER A 132 15.51 4.74 -13.43
C SER A 132 15.78 4.35 -14.89
N ALA A 133 16.28 3.12 -15.16
CA ALA A 133 16.47 2.61 -16.53
C ALA A 133 15.16 2.51 -17.31
N HIS A 134 14.14 1.99 -16.64
CA HIS A 134 12.82 1.69 -17.20
C HIS A 134 11.69 2.39 -16.43
N LEU A 135 12.05 3.18 -15.42
CA LEU A 135 11.14 3.94 -14.57
C LEU A 135 11.42 5.44 -14.67
N ARG A 136 10.36 6.21 -14.82
CA ARG A 136 10.34 7.66 -14.66
C ARG A 136 10.04 7.96 -13.20
N LEU A 137 11.09 8.19 -12.43
CA LEU A 137 11.01 8.38 -10.98
C LEU A 137 10.99 9.86 -10.63
N GLY A 138 10.00 10.27 -9.84
CA GLY A 138 9.95 11.58 -9.22
C GLY A 138 9.65 11.48 -7.74
N LEU A 139 10.34 12.27 -6.92
CA LEU A 139 10.34 12.15 -5.47
C LEU A 139 10.16 13.55 -4.85
N ALA A 140 9.18 13.69 -3.97
CA ALA A 140 8.97 14.92 -3.22
C ALA A 140 8.65 14.64 -1.75
N LEU A 141 9.06 15.56 -0.89
CA LEU A 141 8.71 15.60 0.53
C LEU A 141 8.02 16.92 0.86
N ALA A 142 6.87 16.84 1.52
CA ALA A 142 6.19 17.99 2.09
C ALA A 142 5.92 17.78 3.58
N GLU A 143 5.82 18.87 4.34
CA GLU A 143 5.29 18.82 5.71
C GLU A 143 3.78 18.96 5.68
N LEU A 144 3.09 18.16 6.49
CA LEU A 144 1.64 17.96 6.47
C LEU A 144 0.88 19.12 7.13
N ALA A 145 1.46 19.77 8.15
CA ALA A 145 0.80 20.87 8.82
C ALA A 145 0.96 22.20 8.05
N PRO A 146 -0.05 23.09 8.07
CA PRO A 146 -1.34 22.97 8.73
C PRO A 146 -2.46 22.32 7.86
N ASP A 147 -2.16 21.98 6.61
CA ASP A 147 -3.14 21.50 5.62
C ASP A 147 -2.66 20.18 5.00
N LEU A 148 -3.18 19.07 5.54
CA LEU A 148 -2.77 17.70 5.19
C LEU A 148 -3.03 17.42 3.70
N ALA A 149 -4.22 17.76 3.21
CA ALA A 149 -4.61 17.53 1.82
C ALA A 149 -3.81 18.42 0.87
N GLY A 150 -3.68 19.71 1.16
CA GLY A 150 -2.88 20.61 0.31
C GLY A 150 -1.40 20.25 0.31
N ALA A 151 -0.83 19.84 1.43
CA ALA A 151 0.55 19.36 1.49
C ALA A 151 0.76 18.11 0.63
N THR A 152 -0.14 17.14 0.74
CA THR A 152 -0.04 15.89 -0.01
C THR A 152 -0.28 16.10 -1.51
N ARG A 153 -1.23 16.98 -1.88
CA ARG A 153 -1.42 17.42 -3.26
C ARG A 153 -0.12 18.00 -3.83
N ARG A 154 0.49 18.97 -3.14
CA ARG A 154 1.75 19.59 -3.58
C ARG A 154 2.89 18.58 -3.73
N ALA A 155 3.06 17.68 -2.75
CA ALA A 155 4.08 16.63 -2.85
C ALA A 155 3.85 15.75 -4.09
N THR A 156 2.60 15.36 -4.35
CA THR A 156 2.22 14.52 -5.48
C THR A 156 2.40 15.24 -6.83
N GLU A 157 2.03 16.52 -6.92
CA GLU A 157 2.26 17.37 -8.10
C GLU A 157 3.76 17.48 -8.42
N LEU A 158 4.60 17.74 -7.41
CA LEU A 158 6.05 17.86 -7.57
C LEU A 158 6.68 16.53 -8.00
N ALA A 159 6.30 15.42 -7.37
CA ALA A 159 6.77 14.09 -7.74
C ALA A 159 6.37 13.73 -9.17
N ARG A 160 5.12 14.01 -9.57
CA ARG A 160 4.65 13.79 -10.95
C ARG A 160 5.42 14.65 -11.96
N ALA A 161 5.59 15.94 -11.67
CA ALA A 161 6.30 16.86 -12.56
C ALA A 161 7.77 16.46 -12.75
N GLU A 162 8.42 16.01 -11.67
CA GLU A 162 9.80 15.51 -11.77
C GLU A 162 9.88 14.23 -12.62
N ALA A 163 8.96 13.28 -12.44
CA ALA A 163 8.89 12.08 -13.26
C ALA A 163 8.65 12.41 -14.74
N GLN A 164 7.75 13.34 -15.04
CA GLN A 164 7.47 13.82 -16.40
C GLN A 164 8.70 14.49 -17.03
N SER A 165 9.50 15.24 -16.26
CA SER A 165 10.74 15.82 -16.75
C SER A 165 11.79 14.77 -17.18
N ALA A 166 11.62 13.52 -16.74
CA ALA A 166 12.51 12.40 -17.07
C ALA A 166 12.26 11.82 -18.48
N GLY A 167 11.05 11.99 -19.04
CA GLY A 167 10.68 11.29 -20.27
C GLY A 167 9.25 11.50 -20.78
N GLY A 168 8.56 12.56 -20.34
CA GLY A 168 7.17 12.85 -20.69
C GLY A 168 6.14 12.04 -19.89
N GLU A 169 4.88 12.05 -20.35
CA GLU A 169 3.78 11.33 -19.71
C GLU A 169 3.90 9.82 -19.95
N PRO A 170 3.91 8.98 -18.90
CA PRO A 170 4.03 7.52 -19.05
C PRO A 170 2.68 6.87 -19.39
N THR A 171 2.71 5.70 -20.03
CA THR A 171 1.49 4.90 -20.27
C THR A 171 0.88 4.39 -18.97
N HIS A 172 1.71 3.99 -18.00
CA HIS A 172 1.28 3.52 -16.69
C HIS A 172 1.99 4.28 -15.57
N ALA A 173 1.33 4.44 -14.43
CA ALA A 173 1.96 5.01 -13.26
C ALA A 173 1.44 4.40 -11.96
N ALA A 174 2.21 4.53 -10.89
CA ALA A 174 1.79 4.31 -9.51
C ALA A 174 2.37 5.41 -8.62
N LEU A 175 1.67 5.72 -7.54
CA LEU A 175 2.15 6.63 -6.49
C LEU A 175 2.42 5.83 -5.22
N VAL A 176 3.65 5.89 -4.71
CA VAL A 176 3.98 5.44 -3.35
C VAL A 176 3.91 6.64 -2.41
N LEU A 177 3.08 6.54 -1.37
CA LEU A 177 2.97 7.52 -0.29
C LEU A 177 3.54 6.96 1.01
N LEU A 178 4.42 7.72 1.66
CA LEU A 178 4.91 7.44 3.01
C LEU A 178 4.61 8.65 3.90
N SER A 179 3.54 8.57 4.69
CA SER A 179 3.08 9.67 5.57
C SER A 179 3.55 9.52 7.01
N ASP A 180 3.49 10.59 7.78
CA ASP A 180 3.49 10.53 9.24
C ASP A 180 2.24 9.80 9.73
N GLY A 181 2.43 8.68 10.44
CA GLY A 181 1.35 7.88 11.02
C GLY A 181 0.64 8.52 12.21
N LEU A 182 1.19 9.61 12.76
CA LEU A 182 0.59 10.37 13.86
C LEU A 182 -0.04 11.68 13.39
N ALA A 183 0.03 11.99 12.08
CA ALA A 183 -0.71 13.08 11.50
C ALA A 183 -2.22 12.80 11.59
N GLY A 184 -3.03 13.87 11.71
CA GLY A 184 -4.46 13.82 12.03
C GLY A 184 -5.32 12.95 11.11
N ASP A 185 -6.18 13.56 10.29
CA ASP A 185 -7.05 12.77 9.43
C ASP A 185 -6.27 12.24 8.21
N GLN A 186 -5.87 10.98 8.26
CA GLN A 186 -5.16 10.29 7.18
C GLN A 186 -5.98 10.24 5.87
N TRP A 187 -7.31 10.42 5.92
CA TRP A 187 -8.13 10.57 4.72
C TRP A 187 -7.77 11.82 3.93
N GLU A 188 -7.43 12.92 4.61
CA GLU A 188 -7.06 14.15 3.94
C GLU A 188 -5.74 14.00 3.15
N ILE A 189 -4.82 13.17 3.65
CA ILE A 189 -3.58 12.82 2.93
C ILE A 189 -3.92 12.10 1.63
N VAL A 190 -4.71 11.02 1.69
CA VAL A 190 -5.12 10.28 0.49
C VAL A 190 -5.94 11.16 -0.45
N ARG A 191 -6.84 11.98 0.08
CA ARG A 191 -7.66 12.92 -0.69
C ARG A 191 -6.78 13.90 -1.47
N GLY A 192 -5.76 14.47 -0.83
CA GLY A 192 -4.80 15.36 -1.46
C GLY A 192 -4.02 14.70 -2.60
N ALA A 193 -3.55 13.47 -2.40
CA ALA A 193 -2.93 12.71 -3.49
C ALA A 193 -3.92 12.39 -4.62
N TYR A 194 -5.15 12.04 -4.27
CA TYR A 194 -6.20 11.66 -5.22
C TYR A 194 -6.63 12.81 -6.14
N GLU A 195 -6.58 14.05 -5.65
CA GLU A 195 -6.77 15.26 -6.48
C GLU A 195 -5.79 15.33 -7.67
N VAL A 196 -4.63 14.67 -7.58
CA VAL A 196 -3.60 14.63 -8.63
C VAL A 196 -3.64 13.34 -9.44
N THR A 197 -3.78 12.19 -8.76
CA THR A 197 -3.74 10.86 -9.41
C THR A 197 -5.02 10.51 -10.15
N GLY A 198 -6.15 11.04 -9.68
CA GLY A 198 -7.48 10.58 -10.08
C GLY A 198 -7.66 9.07 -9.87
N ALA A 199 -8.61 8.49 -10.61
CA ALA A 199 -8.93 7.06 -10.52
C ALA A 199 -7.96 6.14 -11.28
N ALA A 200 -7.15 6.69 -12.19
CA ALA A 200 -6.33 5.93 -13.12
C ALA A 200 -4.99 5.47 -12.54
N VAL A 201 -4.43 6.24 -11.60
CA VAL A 201 -3.13 5.95 -10.99
C VAL A 201 -3.34 5.37 -9.60
N PRO A 202 -2.99 4.10 -9.36
CA PRO A 202 -3.08 3.50 -8.03
C PRO A 202 -2.15 4.21 -7.04
N ILE A 203 -2.65 4.31 -5.80
CA ILE A 203 -1.90 4.82 -4.65
C ILE A 203 -1.59 3.62 -3.75
N VAL A 204 -0.31 3.45 -3.42
CA VAL A 204 0.23 2.43 -2.51
C VAL A 204 1.11 3.08 -1.46
N GLY A 205 1.54 2.30 -0.47
CA GLY A 205 2.44 2.74 0.59
C GLY A 205 1.79 2.64 1.95
N GLY A 206 2.18 3.50 2.88
CA GLY A 206 1.75 3.37 4.26
C GLY A 206 2.13 4.58 5.10
N ALA A 207 1.79 4.50 6.38
CA ALA A 207 2.16 5.50 7.35
C ALA A 207 3.34 5.01 8.18
N ALA A 208 4.24 5.91 8.51
CA ALA A 208 5.40 5.64 9.33
C ALA A 208 4.98 5.25 10.75
N GLY A 209 5.71 4.33 11.35
CA GLY A 209 5.49 3.82 12.70
C GLY A 209 6.57 4.23 13.70
N ASP A 210 6.36 3.96 14.98
CA ASP A 210 7.28 4.22 16.09
C ASP A 210 7.30 3.13 17.19
N ASP A 211 7.07 1.88 16.78
CA ASP A 211 6.86 0.67 17.58
C ASP A 211 5.80 0.83 18.67
N LEU A 212 4.63 1.34 18.29
CA LEU A 212 3.49 1.56 19.18
C LEU A 212 3.76 2.55 20.34
N ARG A 213 4.80 3.37 20.25
CA ARG A 213 5.07 4.44 21.25
C ARG A 213 4.09 5.59 21.11
N ILE A 214 3.51 5.79 19.92
CA ILE A 214 2.53 6.84 19.59
C ILE A 214 3.03 8.22 20.01
N SER A 215 4.27 8.51 19.64
CA SER A 215 5.06 9.65 20.11
C SER A 215 5.64 10.46 18.96
N ARG A 216 6.30 9.81 18.00
CA ARG A 216 6.99 10.48 16.89
C ARG A 216 7.34 9.51 15.79
N THR A 217 7.03 9.88 14.54
CA THR A 217 7.48 9.16 13.36
C THR A 217 8.45 10.01 12.56
N TYR A 218 9.16 9.41 11.61
CA TYR A 218 10.16 10.09 10.80
C TYR A 218 9.99 9.79 9.32
N GLN A 219 10.11 10.82 8.49
CA GLN A 219 10.14 10.73 7.02
C GLN A 219 11.37 11.48 6.51
N HIS A 220 12.10 10.87 5.57
CA HIS A 220 13.33 11.42 5.03
C HIS A 220 13.37 11.36 3.50
N ALA A 221 13.57 12.51 2.86
CA ALA A 221 13.97 12.59 1.47
C ALA A 221 14.79 13.87 1.27
N GLY A 222 16.13 13.75 1.23
CA GLY A 222 17.07 14.88 1.19
C GLY A 222 17.18 15.66 2.51
N ARG A 223 16.10 15.70 3.29
CA ARG A 223 16.03 16.18 4.68
C ARG A 223 15.09 15.26 5.47
N THR A 224 15.25 15.21 6.79
CA THR A 224 14.33 14.50 7.69
C THR A 224 13.30 15.44 8.29
N THR A 225 12.07 14.95 8.44
CA THR A 225 10.99 15.61 9.17
C THR A 225 10.23 14.58 10.01
N THR A 226 9.44 15.05 10.97
CA THR A 226 8.58 14.24 11.85
C THR A 226 7.09 14.46 11.62
N ASN A 227 6.73 15.24 10.61
CA ASN A 227 5.34 15.54 10.23
C ASN A 227 5.19 15.54 8.70
N GLY A 228 5.89 14.63 8.03
CA GLY A 228 6.07 14.64 6.59
C GLY A 228 5.14 13.71 5.82
N VAL A 229 5.06 13.96 4.52
CA VAL A 229 4.59 13.00 3.52
C VAL A 229 5.58 12.96 2.37
N ILE A 230 6.03 11.75 2.04
CA ILE A 230 6.84 11.48 0.85
C ILE A 230 5.91 10.97 -0.25
N ALA A 231 6.01 11.59 -1.43
CA ALA A 231 5.39 11.13 -2.66
C ALA A 231 6.49 10.64 -3.61
N LEU A 232 6.45 9.37 -3.98
CA LEU A 232 7.28 8.78 -5.03
C LEU A 232 6.40 8.37 -6.20
N TRP A 233 6.52 9.10 -7.30
CA TRP A 233 5.86 8.79 -8.56
C TRP A 233 6.70 7.79 -9.35
N LEU A 234 6.08 6.68 -9.76
CA LEU A 234 6.66 5.64 -10.60
C LEU A 234 5.94 5.66 -11.94
N GLY A 235 6.55 6.24 -12.98
CA GLY A 235 6.05 6.16 -14.35
C GLY A 235 6.73 5.06 -15.15
N THR A 236 6.02 4.36 -16.02
CA THR A 236 6.61 3.36 -16.92
C THR A 236 5.74 3.15 -18.17
N GLU A 237 6.34 2.62 -19.23
CA GLU A 237 5.59 2.14 -20.39
C GLU A 237 5.00 0.75 -20.17
N GLU A 238 5.43 0.06 -19.11
CA GLU A 238 5.04 -1.31 -18.83
C GLU A 238 3.86 -1.43 -17.85
N PRO A 239 3.00 -2.46 -17.98
CA PRO A 239 1.89 -2.62 -17.05
C PRO A 239 2.35 -2.75 -15.60
N LEU A 240 1.69 -2.02 -14.70
CA LEU A 240 1.90 -2.11 -13.26
C LEU A 240 0.69 -2.77 -12.59
N ALA A 241 0.96 -3.62 -11.60
CA ALA A 241 -0.06 -4.25 -10.78
C ALA A 241 0.21 -3.98 -9.29
N VAL A 242 -0.88 -3.78 -8.54
CA VAL A 242 -0.84 -3.64 -7.09
C VAL A 242 -1.45 -4.89 -6.48
N GLY A 243 -0.69 -5.55 -5.61
CA GLY A 243 -1.16 -6.66 -4.80
C GLY A 243 -1.38 -6.20 -3.37
N VAL A 244 -2.50 -6.61 -2.77
CA VAL A 244 -2.74 -6.46 -1.34
C VAL A 244 -2.98 -7.84 -0.77
N ALA A 245 -2.25 -8.18 0.29
CA ALA A 245 -2.47 -9.40 1.04
C ALA A 245 -2.49 -9.06 2.53
N HIS A 246 -3.54 -9.48 3.21
CA HIS A 246 -3.65 -9.38 4.65
C HIS A 246 -3.78 -10.79 5.21
N GLY A 247 -3.07 -11.11 6.30
CA GLY A 247 -3.04 -12.47 6.88
C GLY A 247 -4.41 -12.99 7.36
N TRP A 248 -5.42 -12.14 7.35
CA TRP A 248 -6.80 -12.43 7.71
C TRP A 248 -7.51 -13.28 6.65
N ARG A 249 -8.18 -14.34 7.10
CA ARG A 249 -9.09 -15.14 6.28
C ARG A 249 -10.53 -14.77 6.63
N PRO A 250 -11.45 -14.68 5.65
CA PRO A 250 -12.86 -14.50 5.94
C PRO A 250 -13.36 -15.62 6.86
N ILE A 251 -14.04 -15.25 7.95
CA ILE A 251 -14.63 -16.19 8.93
C ILE A 251 -16.14 -16.33 8.76
N GLY A 252 -16.75 -15.59 7.84
CA GLY A 252 -18.19 -15.58 7.61
C GLY A 252 -18.57 -14.85 6.32
N ALA A 253 -19.87 -14.67 6.11
CA ALA A 253 -20.40 -13.91 4.98
C ALA A 253 -20.00 -12.42 5.09
N PRO A 254 -19.78 -11.73 3.95
CA PRO A 254 -19.52 -10.30 3.96
C PRO A 254 -20.72 -9.55 4.57
N MET A 255 -20.44 -8.50 5.35
CA MET A 255 -21.42 -7.59 5.92
C MET A 255 -21.28 -6.22 5.27
N LEU A 256 -22.40 -5.55 4.96
CA LEU A 256 -22.41 -4.21 4.40
C LEU A 256 -22.34 -3.16 5.51
N VAL A 257 -21.38 -2.23 5.43
CA VAL A 257 -21.41 -1.02 6.28
C VAL A 257 -22.55 -0.13 5.82
N THR A 258 -23.60 -0.03 6.64
CA THR A 258 -24.79 0.79 6.33
C THR A 258 -24.76 2.15 7.00
N ARG A 259 -23.93 2.34 8.04
CA ARG A 259 -23.69 3.64 8.66
C ARG A 259 -22.29 3.69 9.29
N ALA A 260 -21.58 4.78 9.07
CA ALA A 260 -20.30 5.08 9.70
C ALA A 260 -20.17 6.60 9.92
N GLU A 261 -19.33 6.99 10.87
CA GLU A 261 -18.93 8.38 11.12
C GLU A 261 -17.41 8.42 11.24
N GLY A 262 -16.75 9.06 10.29
CA GLY A 262 -15.28 8.99 10.17
C GLY A 262 -14.79 7.55 10.07
N ASN A 263 -13.88 7.17 10.95
CA ASN A 263 -13.33 5.81 11.07
C ASN A 263 -14.15 4.88 11.98
N VAL A 264 -15.33 5.31 12.44
CA VAL A 264 -16.18 4.51 13.34
C VAL A 264 -17.35 3.92 12.55
N ILE A 265 -17.42 2.58 12.50
CA ILE A 265 -18.58 1.87 11.94
C ILE A 265 -19.70 1.89 12.98
N LEU A 266 -20.88 2.38 12.60
CA LEU A 266 -22.03 2.50 13.49
C LEU A 266 -23.10 1.46 13.19
N GLU A 267 -23.20 1.02 11.93
CA GLU A 267 -24.14 -0.02 11.51
C GLU A 267 -23.57 -0.93 10.43
N LEU A 268 -23.89 -2.21 10.59
CA LEU A 268 -23.64 -3.27 9.61
C LEU A 268 -25.00 -3.90 9.26
N ASP A 269 -25.27 -4.10 7.97
CA ASP A 269 -26.51 -4.69 7.43
C ASP A 269 -27.81 -4.05 7.99
N GLY A 270 -27.82 -2.73 8.13
CA GLY A 270 -28.98 -1.95 8.60
C GLY A 270 -29.27 -2.10 10.09
N ARG A 271 -28.29 -2.59 10.86
CA ARG A 271 -28.44 -2.87 12.29
C ARG A 271 -27.25 -2.28 13.07
N PRO A 272 -27.43 -1.84 14.34
CA PRO A 272 -26.35 -1.28 15.15
C PRO A 272 -25.13 -2.20 15.27
N ALA A 273 -23.94 -1.65 15.03
CA ALA A 273 -22.64 -2.28 15.12
C ALA A 273 -22.27 -2.56 16.60
N ARG A 274 -23.01 -3.45 17.26
CA ARG A 274 -22.59 -4.05 18.55
C ARG A 274 -21.52 -5.09 18.22
N ASP A 275 -20.35 -4.62 17.85
CA ASP A 275 -19.29 -5.35 17.13
C ASP A 275 -18.89 -6.66 17.80
N ALA A 276 -18.74 -6.67 19.13
CA ALA A 276 -18.31 -7.85 19.87
C ALA A 276 -19.29 -9.04 19.77
N GLN A 277 -20.60 -8.78 19.69
CA GLN A 277 -21.59 -9.87 19.70
C GLN A 277 -21.81 -10.47 18.31
N ARG A 278 -21.63 -9.69 17.24
CA ARG A 278 -21.68 -10.20 15.85
C ARG A 278 -20.40 -10.91 15.46
N ILE A 279 -19.26 -10.25 15.67
CA ILE A 279 -18.08 -10.78 16.36
C ILE A 279 -18.13 -12.27 16.71
N ALA A 280 -18.55 -12.49 17.95
CA ALA A 280 -18.74 -13.80 18.57
C ALA A 280 -19.71 -14.71 17.82
N THR A 281 -20.81 -14.19 17.27
CA THR A 281 -21.81 -15.02 16.56
C THR A 281 -21.25 -15.60 15.26
N ALA A 282 -20.53 -14.80 14.47
CA ALA A 282 -19.88 -15.23 13.23
C ALA A 282 -18.69 -16.18 13.51
N CYS A 283 -17.95 -15.93 14.61
CA CYS A 283 -16.82 -16.74 15.04
C CYS A 283 -17.20 -18.10 15.66
N GLY A 284 -18.49 -18.33 15.94
CA GLY A 284 -18.97 -19.56 16.58
C GLY A 284 -18.34 -19.80 17.95
N THR A 285 -17.76 -21.00 18.16
CA THR A 285 -17.09 -21.37 19.41
C THR A 285 -15.64 -20.89 19.52
N THR A 286 -15.15 -20.11 18.55
CA THR A 286 -13.78 -19.60 18.55
C THR A 286 -13.60 -18.58 19.67
N ARG A 287 -12.59 -18.80 20.53
CA ARG A 287 -12.27 -17.86 21.62
C ARG A 287 -11.71 -16.58 21.01
N LEU A 288 -12.35 -15.44 21.31
CA LEU A 288 -11.96 -14.13 20.78
C LEU A 288 -11.21 -13.29 21.82
N CYS A 289 -10.14 -12.63 21.40
CA CYS A 289 -9.61 -11.42 22.03
C CYS A 289 -9.27 -10.41 20.90
N GLY A 290 -9.29 -9.10 21.20
CA GLY A 290 -8.97 -8.07 20.21
C GLY A 290 -8.90 -6.66 20.82
N PHE A 291 -8.30 -5.73 20.07
CA PHE A 291 -8.18 -4.30 20.36
C PHE A 291 -8.45 -3.49 19.08
N PHE A 292 -8.77 -2.19 19.18
CA PHE A 292 -8.95 -1.30 18.03
C PHE A 292 -7.60 -0.83 17.49
N THR A 293 -7.46 -0.71 16.17
CA THR A 293 -6.15 -0.63 15.51
C THR A 293 -6.09 0.48 14.43
N TYR A 294 -4.92 1.11 14.21
CA TYR A 294 -4.65 2.23 13.27
C TYR A 294 -3.70 1.87 12.07
N GLY A 295 -4.07 2.17 10.80
CA GLY A 295 -3.17 2.53 9.67
C GLY A 295 -2.58 1.46 8.71
N GLU A 296 -2.93 1.53 7.39
CA GLU A 296 -2.15 1.25 6.14
C GLU A 296 -3.03 1.52 4.87
N PHE A 297 -2.43 1.84 3.71
CA PHE A 297 -3.13 2.19 2.45
C PHE A 297 -2.98 1.11 1.36
N GLY A 298 -4.08 0.46 0.97
CA GLY A 298 -4.12 -0.42 -0.20
C GLY A 298 -5.42 -0.23 -0.97
N ARG A 299 -5.35 0.34 -2.17
CA ARG A 299 -6.51 0.46 -3.08
C ARG A 299 -6.38 -0.46 -4.27
N ILE A 300 -7.47 -1.13 -4.63
CA ILE A 300 -7.62 -1.79 -5.94
C ILE A 300 -8.76 -1.13 -6.75
N THR A 301 -9.87 -0.66 -6.15
CA THR A 301 -10.81 0.35 -6.72
C THR A 301 -11.70 0.95 -5.60
N GLY A 302 -12.23 2.19 -5.76
CA GLY A 302 -13.20 2.82 -4.83
C GLY A 302 -12.62 3.57 -3.61
N THR A 303 -13.47 4.30 -2.87
CA THR A 303 -13.13 5.23 -1.75
C THR A 303 -13.40 4.67 -0.35
N THR A 304 -13.28 3.34 -0.12
CA THR A 304 -13.47 2.76 1.23
C THR A 304 -12.39 1.72 1.57
N GLY A 305 -11.75 1.87 2.75
CA GLY A 305 -10.85 0.86 3.34
C GLY A 305 -9.74 1.43 4.23
N PHE A 306 -9.63 0.94 5.48
CA PHE A 306 -8.55 1.19 6.46
C PHE A 306 -8.21 -0.15 7.11
N HIS A 307 -6.94 -0.53 7.16
CA HIS A 307 -6.51 -1.79 7.78
C HIS A 307 -5.17 -1.62 8.51
N ASN A 308 -5.11 -2.04 9.77
CA ASN A 308 -3.90 -2.04 10.58
C ASN A 308 -3.16 -3.37 10.40
N ALA A 309 -2.05 -3.36 9.64
CA ALA A 309 -1.30 -4.50 9.12
C ALA A 309 -1.90 -5.13 7.84
N SER A 310 -1.95 -4.35 6.76
CA SER A 310 -2.25 -4.83 5.41
C SER A 310 -1.13 -4.48 4.47
N VAL A 311 -0.16 -5.38 4.40
CA VAL A 311 0.98 -5.28 3.52
C VAL A 311 0.54 -4.92 2.09
N ALA A 312 0.85 -3.69 1.67
CA ALA A 312 0.70 -3.26 0.28
C ALA A 312 1.99 -3.59 -0.49
N VAL A 313 1.95 -4.61 -1.35
CA VAL A 313 3.10 -5.00 -2.17
C VAL A 313 2.90 -4.44 -3.58
N LEU A 314 3.75 -3.49 -3.98
CA LEU A 314 3.94 -3.19 -5.39
C LEU A 314 4.78 -4.32 -6.01
N ALA A 315 4.14 -5.15 -6.82
CA ALA A 315 4.83 -6.20 -7.55
C ALA A 315 5.26 -5.65 -8.91
N LEU A 316 6.56 -5.46 -9.10
CA LEU A 316 7.13 -5.19 -10.41
C LEU A 316 7.39 -6.54 -11.11
N PRO A 317 6.95 -6.73 -12.36
CA PRO A 317 7.28 -7.95 -13.09
C PRO A 317 8.80 -8.09 -13.20
N ALA A 318 9.34 -9.22 -12.71
CA ALA A 318 10.76 -9.55 -12.74
C ALA A 318 10.99 -10.77 -13.64
N ALA A 319 12.11 -10.79 -14.36
CA ALA A 319 12.55 -11.93 -15.15
C ALA A 319 13.17 -13.03 -14.27
N GLU A 320 12.87 -14.31 -14.56
CA GLU A 320 13.60 -15.44 -13.97
C GLU A 320 15.05 -15.49 -14.52
N PRO A 321 16.06 -15.78 -13.67
CA PRO A 321 17.41 -16.05 -14.15
C PRO A 321 17.42 -17.38 -14.92
N ARG A 322 17.78 -17.35 -16.21
CA ARG A 322 17.92 -18.58 -17.02
C ARG A 322 19.12 -19.42 -16.55
N PRO A 323 19.02 -20.76 -16.63
CA PRO A 323 20.15 -21.68 -16.43
C PRO A 323 21.23 -21.56 -17.51
#